data_AF-A0AAE3V998-F1
#
_entry.id   AF-A0AAE3V998-F1
#
_cell.length_a   1.000
_cell.length_b   1.000
_cell.length_c   1.000
_cell.angle_alpha   90.00
_cell.angle_beta   90.00
_cell.angle_gamma   90.00
#
_symmetry.space_group_name_H-M   'P 1'
#
loop_
_entity.id
_entity.type
_entity.pdbx_description
1 polymer ?
#
loop_
_entity_poly.entity_id
_entity_poly.type
_entity_poly.pdbx_seq_one_letter_code
_entity_poly.pdbx_strand_id
1 'polypeptide(L)'
;MITAKGKSVSGGIAIGPVRWHWGEERIAAAEWAEDRERELIRLEKARNAAVLRQQGLYERSLKELGKGTAEVFAAHIMMLEDIDLLTAVRREIKEQRHTAEYAVQEAFEAQAKRLSGLDDDYMGERARDVIEMQKELMTALRGDSPGYLWNEAGGEDPEKPAILLAEDFMPSDVIRLDRSSLLGMVTREGTQNSHTAILARTMGVPMLVQCGEIGETWDGHCAVLDADAGIVYLDPDRAV
;
A
#
# COMPACT_ATOMS: atom_id res chain seq x y z
N MET A 1 -12.35 4.52 26.63
CA MET A 1 -11.08 3.86 26.29
C MET A 1 -11.36 2.57 25.54
N ILE A 2 -11.08 2.55 24.25
CA ILE A 2 -11.09 1.33 23.41
C ILE A 2 -9.64 0.87 23.27
N THR A 3 -9.39 -0.44 23.28
CA THR A 3 -8.04 -1.00 23.11
C THR A 3 -8.02 -2.01 21.98
N ALA A 4 -7.01 -1.91 21.12
CA ALA A 4 -6.68 -2.92 20.11
C ALA A 4 -5.35 -3.57 20.45
N LYS A 5 -5.20 -4.87 20.17
CA LYS A 5 -3.96 -5.61 20.44
C LYS A 5 -3.42 -6.17 19.14
N GLY A 6 -2.09 -6.16 19.00
CA GLY A 6 -1.43 -6.74 17.84
C GLY A 6 -0.05 -7.25 18.16
N LYS A 7 0.67 -7.62 17.11
CA LYS A 7 2.06 -8.06 17.21
C LYS A 7 2.99 -6.89 16.95
N SER A 8 3.95 -6.71 17.84
CA SER A 8 5.00 -5.70 17.70
C SER A 8 5.91 -6.01 16.53
N VAL A 9 6.04 -5.04 15.62
CA VAL A 9 7.03 -5.06 14.54
C VAL A 9 8.23 -4.23 14.94
N SER A 10 7.99 -2.99 15.35
CA SER A 10 9.00 -2.00 15.70
C SER A 10 8.54 -1.32 16.98
N GLY A 11 9.38 -1.36 18.01
CA GLY A 11 9.04 -0.89 19.36
C GLY A 11 8.96 0.64 19.48
N GLY A 12 8.64 1.11 20.67
CA GLY A 12 8.48 2.52 20.99
C GLY A 12 7.03 2.95 21.21
N ILE A 13 6.88 4.22 21.63
CA ILE A 13 5.60 4.81 22.00
C ILE A 13 5.33 6.03 21.14
N ALA A 14 4.13 6.10 20.57
CA ALA A 14 3.66 7.24 19.80
C ALA A 14 2.32 7.75 20.34
N ILE A 15 2.14 9.06 20.36
CA ILE A 15 0.91 9.71 20.86
C ILE A 15 0.52 10.78 19.86
N GLY A 16 -0.72 10.72 19.36
CA GLY A 16 -1.20 11.71 18.41
C GLY A 16 -2.55 11.37 17.80
N PRO A 17 -3.02 12.21 16.87
CA PRO A 17 -4.22 11.91 16.11
C PRO A 17 -4.01 10.67 15.25
N VAL A 18 -5.08 9.94 15.06
CA VAL A 18 -5.16 8.75 14.24
C VAL A 18 -5.69 9.13 12.85
N ARG A 19 -5.09 8.58 11.81
CA ARG A 19 -5.58 8.69 10.44
C ARG A 19 -5.79 7.33 9.81
N TRP A 20 -6.98 7.08 9.30
CA TRP A 20 -7.22 5.88 8.51
C TRP A 20 -6.68 6.07 7.09
N HIS A 21 -5.97 5.07 6.59
CA HIS A 21 -5.57 4.99 5.20
C HIS A 21 -6.54 4.07 4.47
N TRP A 22 -7.36 4.66 3.62
CA TRP A 22 -8.24 3.93 2.72
C TRP A 22 -7.43 3.29 1.60
N GLY A 23 -7.68 2.01 1.33
CA GLY A 23 -7.21 1.37 0.11
C GLY A 23 -7.90 1.92 -1.13
N GLU A 24 -7.41 1.58 -2.32
CA GLU A 24 -8.07 1.98 -3.56
C GLU A 24 -9.43 1.27 -3.73
N GLU A 25 -10.42 2.03 -4.21
CA GLU A 25 -11.74 1.51 -4.51
C GLU A 25 -11.71 0.62 -5.77
N ARG A 26 -12.22 -0.61 -5.61
CA ARG A 26 -12.30 -1.61 -6.68
C ARG A 26 -13.35 -1.23 -7.72
N ILE A 27 -13.06 -1.46 -8.99
CA ILE A 27 -14.04 -1.35 -10.06
C ILE A 27 -15.02 -2.52 -9.93
N ALA A 28 -16.25 -2.21 -9.54
CA ALA A 28 -17.27 -3.20 -9.16
C ALA A 28 -17.92 -3.92 -10.36
N ALA A 29 -17.83 -3.36 -11.56
CA ALA A 29 -18.46 -3.92 -12.76
C ALA A 29 -17.56 -3.78 -13.98
N ALA A 30 -17.70 -4.72 -14.92
CA ALA A 30 -17.02 -4.64 -16.20
C ALA A 30 -17.40 -3.34 -16.92
N GLU A 31 -16.38 -2.57 -17.31
CA GLU A 31 -16.53 -1.40 -18.16
C GLU A 31 -16.02 -1.75 -19.56
N TRP A 32 -16.81 -1.43 -20.58
CA TRP A 32 -16.46 -1.73 -21.96
C TRP A 32 -15.77 -0.56 -22.64
N ALA A 33 -14.66 -0.84 -23.29
CA ALA A 33 -13.89 0.10 -24.08
C ALA A 33 -14.61 0.43 -25.40
N GLU A 34 -14.78 1.72 -25.67
CA GLU A 34 -15.26 2.21 -26.97
C GLU A 34 -14.20 2.03 -28.07
N ASP A 35 -12.92 2.22 -27.73
CA ASP A 35 -11.77 2.10 -28.63
C ASP A 35 -10.65 1.28 -27.99
N ARG A 36 -10.47 0.05 -28.47
CA ARG A 36 -9.48 -0.90 -27.96
C ARG A 36 -8.04 -0.44 -28.20
N GLU A 37 -7.77 0.22 -29.32
CA GLU A 37 -6.42 0.67 -29.63
C GLU A 37 -6.03 1.83 -28.73
N ARG A 38 -7.00 2.72 -28.44
CA ARG A 38 -6.83 3.78 -27.45
C ARG A 38 -6.51 3.21 -26.06
N GLU A 39 -7.24 2.18 -25.61
CA GLU A 39 -6.97 1.54 -24.31
C GLU A 39 -5.59 0.89 -24.24
N LEU A 40 -5.10 0.28 -25.33
CA LEU A 40 -3.74 -0.27 -25.38
C LEU A 40 -2.68 0.83 -25.26
N ILE A 41 -2.88 1.98 -25.92
CA ILE A 41 -1.99 3.14 -25.80
C ILE A 41 -2.02 3.69 -24.36
N ARG A 42 -3.21 3.75 -23.72
CA ARG A 42 -3.34 4.18 -22.32
C ARG A 42 -2.57 3.25 -21.38
N LEU A 43 -2.72 1.93 -21.55
CA LEU A 43 -2.00 0.93 -20.78
C LEU A 43 -0.48 1.10 -20.90
N GLU A 44 0.05 1.27 -22.12
CA GLU A 44 1.50 1.43 -22.32
C GLU A 44 2.03 2.72 -21.69
N LYS A 45 1.29 3.82 -21.78
CA LYS A 45 1.62 5.08 -21.09
C LYS A 45 1.61 4.90 -19.58
N ALA A 46 0.58 4.24 -19.04
CA ALA A 46 0.44 3.99 -17.61
C ALA A 46 1.57 3.11 -17.07
N ARG A 47 1.93 2.04 -17.80
CA ARG A 47 3.08 1.20 -17.48
C ARG A 47 4.37 2.01 -17.41
N ASN A 48 4.65 2.83 -18.44
CA ASN A 48 5.87 3.64 -18.45
C ASN A 48 5.90 4.63 -17.28
N ALA A 49 4.77 5.24 -16.94
CA ALA A 49 4.65 6.13 -15.78
C ALA A 49 4.85 5.38 -14.45
N ALA A 50 4.28 4.17 -14.32
CA ALA A 50 4.48 3.32 -13.15
C ALA A 50 5.96 2.92 -13.00
N VAL A 51 6.63 2.50 -14.07
CA VAL A 51 8.07 2.16 -14.06
C VAL A 51 8.91 3.35 -13.60
N LEU A 52 8.66 4.55 -14.14
CA LEU A 52 9.38 5.76 -13.72
C LEU A 52 9.16 6.09 -12.25
N ARG A 53 7.95 5.91 -11.72
CA ARG A 53 7.67 6.12 -10.29
C ARG A 53 8.40 5.10 -9.43
N GLN A 54 8.41 3.83 -9.83
CA GLN A 54 9.14 2.78 -9.11
C GLN A 54 10.65 3.00 -9.14
N GLN A 55 11.20 3.51 -10.25
CA GLN A 55 12.60 3.96 -10.30
C GLN A 55 12.90 5.09 -9.31
N GLY A 56 11.99 6.07 -9.19
CA GLY A 56 12.12 7.13 -8.18
C GLY A 56 12.11 6.59 -6.74
N LEU A 57 11.23 5.61 -6.45
CA LEU A 57 11.19 4.94 -5.14
C LEU A 57 12.45 4.12 -4.88
N TYR A 58 12.97 3.42 -5.89
CA TYR A 58 14.24 2.70 -5.83
C TYR A 58 15.39 3.63 -5.44
N GLU A 59 15.55 4.75 -6.15
CA GLU A 59 16.63 5.72 -5.89
C GLU A 59 16.52 6.34 -4.49
N ARG A 60 15.30 6.70 -4.08
CA ARG A 60 15.03 7.24 -2.74
C ARG A 60 15.36 6.21 -1.66
N SER A 61 14.85 4.99 -1.79
CA SER A 61 15.13 3.87 -0.88
C SER A 61 16.63 3.59 -0.78
N LEU A 62 17.33 3.55 -1.91
CA LEU A 62 18.77 3.30 -1.97
C LEU A 62 19.56 4.36 -1.18
N LYS A 63 19.16 5.63 -1.31
CA LYS A 63 19.80 6.76 -0.62
C LYS A 63 19.48 6.78 0.88
N GLU A 64 18.24 6.49 1.24
CA GLU A 64 17.71 6.72 2.59
C GLU A 64 17.73 5.50 3.52
N LEU A 65 17.65 4.29 2.95
CA LEU A 65 17.44 3.02 3.67
C LEU A 65 18.45 1.94 3.23
N GLY A 66 19.11 2.13 2.09
CA GLY A 66 20.18 1.27 1.60
C GLY A 66 19.72 0.22 0.59
N LYS A 67 20.68 -0.58 0.11
CA LYS A 67 20.49 -1.46 -1.05
C LYS A 67 19.45 -2.57 -0.82
N GLY A 68 19.48 -3.23 0.34
CA GLY A 68 18.57 -4.36 0.60
C GLY A 68 17.10 -3.97 0.50
N THR A 69 16.75 -2.78 1.01
CA THR A 69 15.39 -2.24 0.91
C THR A 69 15.06 -1.78 -0.51
N ALA A 70 16.03 -1.22 -1.25
CA ALA A 70 15.82 -0.79 -2.62
C ALA A 70 15.52 -1.95 -3.57
N GLU A 71 16.05 -3.14 -3.31
CA GLU A 71 15.84 -4.34 -4.15
C GLU A 71 14.34 -4.74 -4.28
N VAL A 72 13.49 -4.37 -3.32
CA VAL A 72 12.02 -4.53 -3.42
C VAL A 72 11.47 -3.80 -4.65
N PHE A 73 11.84 -2.53 -4.85
CA PHE A 73 11.38 -1.74 -5.98
C PHE A 73 12.02 -2.16 -7.32
N ALA A 74 13.21 -2.77 -7.28
CA ALA A 74 13.78 -3.39 -8.46
C ALA A 74 12.94 -4.58 -8.93
N ALA A 75 12.46 -5.42 -7.99
CA ALA A 75 11.54 -6.51 -8.31
C ALA A 75 10.21 -5.99 -8.86
N HIS A 76 9.67 -4.90 -8.30
CA HIS A 76 8.47 -4.22 -8.80
C HIS A 76 8.61 -3.74 -10.25
N ILE A 77 9.74 -3.11 -10.60
CA ILE A 77 10.03 -2.70 -11.99
C ILE A 77 10.00 -3.92 -12.92
N MET A 78 10.63 -5.03 -12.53
CA MET A 78 10.62 -6.26 -13.32
C MET A 78 9.20 -6.82 -13.51
N MET A 79 8.33 -6.70 -12.51
CA MET A 79 6.92 -7.14 -12.62
C MET A 79 6.11 -6.26 -13.58
N LEU A 80 6.36 -4.94 -13.61
CA LEU A 80 5.72 -4.03 -14.57
C LEU A 80 6.15 -4.27 -16.02
N GLU A 81 7.30 -4.90 -16.21
CA GLU A 81 7.85 -5.29 -17.52
C GLU A 81 7.55 -6.75 -17.88
N ASP A 82 6.89 -7.51 -16.99
CA ASP A 82 6.56 -8.92 -17.20
C ASP A 82 5.63 -9.09 -18.41
N ILE A 83 6.15 -9.79 -19.42
CA ILE A 83 5.47 -9.98 -20.70
C ILE A 83 4.20 -10.82 -20.52
N ASP A 84 4.20 -11.81 -19.63
CA ASP A 84 3.05 -12.69 -19.44
C ASP A 84 1.91 -11.93 -18.77
N LEU A 85 2.23 -11.13 -17.75
CA LEU A 85 1.25 -10.30 -17.04
C LEU A 85 0.66 -9.22 -17.96
N LEU A 86 1.50 -8.51 -18.71
CA LEU A 86 1.04 -7.52 -19.70
C LEU A 86 0.24 -8.17 -20.84
N THR A 87 0.57 -9.40 -21.23
CA THR A 87 -0.18 -10.15 -22.23
C THR A 87 -1.57 -10.51 -21.71
N ALA A 88 -1.71 -10.89 -20.44
CA ALA A 88 -3.01 -11.14 -19.82
C ALA A 88 -3.89 -9.87 -19.83
N VAL A 89 -3.36 -8.71 -19.43
CA VAL A 89 -4.09 -7.42 -19.50
C VAL A 89 -4.50 -7.09 -20.94
N ARG A 90 -3.56 -7.19 -21.88
CA ARG A 90 -3.84 -6.91 -23.31
C ARG A 90 -4.91 -7.84 -23.87
N ARG A 91 -4.99 -9.08 -23.40
CA ARG A 91 -6.03 -10.03 -23.78
C ARG A 91 -7.40 -9.58 -23.30
N GLU A 92 -7.53 -9.10 -22.06
CA GLU A 92 -8.79 -8.55 -21.55
C GLU A 92 -9.27 -7.35 -22.38
N ILE A 93 -8.38 -6.40 -22.69
CA ILE A 93 -8.70 -5.24 -23.54
C ILE A 93 -9.08 -5.68 -24.95
N LYS A 94 -8.34 -6.63 -25.52
CA LYS A 94 -8.57 -7.07 -26.90
C LYS A 94 -9.81 -7.96 -26.98
N GLU A 95 -9.80 -9.11 -26.35
CA GLU A 95 -10.81 -10.14 -26.60
C GLU A 95 -12.13 -9.80 -25.92
N GLN A 96 -12.10 -9.28 -24.70
CA GLN A 96 -13.30 -8.97 -23.91
C GLN A 96 -13.80 -7.53 -24.06
N ARG A 97 -13.01 -6.66 -24.71
CA ARG A 97 -13.29 -5.22 -24.88
C ARG A 97 -13.44 -4.49 -23.55
N HIS A 98 -12.70 -4.90 -22.52
CA HIS A 98 -12.70 -4.17 -21.26
C HIS A 98 -11.87 -2.89 -21.34
N THR A 99 -12.18 -1.89 -20.50
CA THR A 99 -11.31 -0.72 -20.28
C THR A 99 -9.95 -1.15 -19.73
N ALA A 100 -8.91 -0.31 -19.89
CA ALA A 100 -7.58 -0.63 -19.38
C ALA A 100 -7.58 -0.84 -17.87
N GLU A 101 -8.37 -0.06 -17.12
CA GLU A 101 -8.48 -0.15 -15.68
C GLU A 101 -9.06 -1.50 -15.24
N TYR A 102 -10.21 -1.89 -15.81
CA TYR A 102 -10.83 -3.18 -15.48
C TYR A 102 -9.94 -4.36 -15.89
N ALA A 103 -9.30 -4.26 -17.06
CA ALA A 103 -8.36 -5.28 -17.54
C ALA A 103 -7.14 -5.46 -16.63
N VAL A 104 -6.58 -4.36 -16.11
CA VAL A 104 -5.48 -4.39 -15.13
C VAL A 104 -5.95 -5.05 -13.85
N GLN A 105 -7.09 -4.61 -13.29
CA GLN A 105 -7.65 -5.16 -12.06
C GLN A 105 -7.83 -6.69 -12.17
N GLU A 106 -8.55 -7.17 -13.19
CA GLU A 106 -8.86 -8.60 -13.30
C GLU A 106 -7.62 -9.46 -13.52
N ALA A 107 -6.70 -9.03 -14.40
CA ALA A 107 -5.49 -9.81 -14.70
C ALA A 107 -4.55 -9.91 -13.49
N PHE A 108 -4.38 -8.81 -12.74
CA PHE A 108 -3.52 -8.78 -11.57
C PHE A 108 -4.14 -9.49 -10.38
N GLU A 109 -5.44 -9.29 -10.10
CA GLU A 109 -6.15 -10.03 -9.04
C GLU A 109 -6.11 -11.55 -9.31
N ALA A 110 -6.30 -11.99 -10.56
CA ALA A 110 -6.21 -13.40 -10.92
C ALA A 110 -4.81 -13.98 -10.67
N GLN A 111 -3.75 -13.22 -11.00
CA GLN A 111 -2.37 -13.62 -10.77
C GLN A 111 -2.04 -13.67 -9.27
N ALA A 112 -2.43 -12.64 -8.50
CA ALA A 112 -2.23 -12.58 -7.06
C ALA A 112 -2.96 -13.73 -6.34
N LYS A 113 -4.19 -14.04 -6.76
CA LYS A 113 -4.96 -15.19 -6.25
C LYS A 113 -4.27 -16.52 -6.53
N ARG A 114 -3.67 -16.68 -7.72
CA ARG A 114 -2.91 -17.89 -8.06
C ARG A 114 -1.68 -18.05 -7.19
N LEU A 115 -0.94 -16.96 -6.93
CA LEU A 115 0.25 -16.96 -6.08
C LEU A 115 -0.08 -17.27 -4.61
N SER A 116 -1.08 -16.59 -4.06
CA SER A 116 -1.52 -16.82 -2.67
C SER A 116 -2.07 -18.23 -2.43
N GLY A 117 -2.62 -18.89 -3.46
CA GLY A 117 -3.08 -20.28 -3.37
C GLY A 117 -1.96 -21.34 -3.25
N LEU A 118 -0.68 -20.95 -3.33
CA LEU A 118 0.46 -21.87 -3.20
C LEU A 118 0.88 -22.15 -1.74
N ASP A 119 0.25 -21.49 -0.76
CA ASP A 119 0.43 -21.69 0.70
C ASP A 119 1.91 -21.69 1.16
N ASP A 120 2.68 -20.75 0.61
CA ASP A 120 4.08 -20.45 0.97
C ASP A 120 4.18 -18.96 1.28
N ASP A 121 4.74 -18.61 2.45
CA ASP A 121 4.93 -17.23 2.91
C ASP A 121 5.60 -16.36 1.84
N TYR A 122 6.59 -16.91 1.13
CA TYR A 122 7.27 -16.19 0.05
C TYR A 122 6.33 -15.86 -1.12
N MET A 123 5.43 -16.79 -1.47
CA MET A 123 4.43 -16.57 -2.52
C MET A 123 3.30 -15.65 -2.06
N GLY A 124 3.00 -15.62 -0.77
CA GLY A 124 2.10 -14.64 -0.16
C GLY A 124 2.62 -13.21 -0.31
N GLU A 125 3.89 -12.96 0.02
CA GLU A 125 4.51 -11.64 -0.22
C GLU A 125 4.53 -11.28 -1.71
N ARG A 126 4.85 -12.25 -2.58
CA ARG A 126 4.83 -12.02 -4.03
C ARG A 126 3.43 -11.71 -4.56
N ALA A 127 2.38 -12.28 -3.97
CA ALA A 127 1.01 -11.93 -4.31
C ALA A 127 0.70 -10.47 -3.94
N ARG A 128 1.18 -10.00 -2.78
CA ARG A 128 1.06 -8.58 -2.39
C ARG A 128 1.82 -7.65 -3.33
N ASP A 129 3.04 -8.02 -3.73
CA ASP A 129 3.81 -7.24 -4.71
C ASP A 129 3.06 -7.09 -6.05
N VAL A 130 2.35 -8.14 -6.49
CA VAL A 130 1.49 -8.05 -7.69
C VAL A 130 0.35 -7.05 -7.46
N ILE A 131 -0.34 -7.10 -6.33
CA ILE A 131 -1.41 -6.14 -6.01
C ILE A 131 -0.87 -4.70 -5.91
N GLU A 132 0.35 -4.50 -5.40
CA GLU A 132 0.98 -3.19 -5.41
C GLU A 132 1.20 -2.67 -6.84
N MET A 133 1.65 -3.52 -7.75
CA MET A 133 1.82 -3.14 -9.16
C MET A 133 0.49 -2.86 -9.86
N GLN A 134 -0.57 -3.56 -9.47
CA GLN A 134 -1.93 -3.23 -9.90
C GLN A 134 -2.30 -1.81 -9.48
N LYS A 135 -2.15 -1.47 -8.18
CA LYS A 135 -2.41 -0.13 -7.62
C LYS A 135 -1.68 0.94 -8.43
N GLU A 136 -0.39 0.74 -8.65
CA GLU A 136 0.42 1.70 -9.40
C GLU A 136 -0.05 1.88 -10.85
N LEU A 137 -0.39 0.82 -11.57
CA LEU A 137 -0.94 0.94 -12.91
C LEU A 137 -2.30 1.66 -12.90
N MET A 138 -3.16 1.36 -11.93
CA MET A 138 -4.47 1.98 -11.76
C MET A 138 -4.35 3.49 -11.51
N THR A 139 -3.51 3.90 -10.57
CA THR A 139 -3.21 5.31 -10.31
C THR A 139 -2.73 6.01 -11.60
N ALA A 140 -1.84 5.37 -12.37
CA ALA A 140 -1.32 5.95 -13.62
C ALA A 140 -2.39 6.04 -14.73
N LEU A 141 -3.33 5.09 -14.78
CA LEU A 141 -4.43 5.07 -15.76
C LEU A 141 -5.47 6.15 -15.50
N ARG A 142 -5.78 6.39 -14.21
CA ARG A 142 -6.69 7.45 -13.76
C ARG A 142 -6.09 8.85 -13.96
N GLY A 143 -4.77 8.94 -14.11
CA GLY A 143 -4.06 10.21 -14.17
C GLY A 143 -3.97 10.89 -12.81
N ASP A 144 -4.25 10.14 -11.74
CA ASP A 144 -4.14 10.61 -10.38
C ASP A 144 -2.65 10.80 -10.05
N SER A 145 -2.34 11.89 -9.36
CA SER A 145 -1.07 11.90 -8.62
C SER A 145 -1.20 10.84 -7.54
N PRO A 146 -0.19 9.96 -7.31
CA PRO A 146 -0.28 9.00 -6.22
C PRO A 146 -0.64 9.78 -4.96
N GLY A 147 -1.81 9.46 -4.39
CA GLY A 147 -2.32 10.13 -3.21
C GLY A 147 -1.21 10.16 -2.20
N TYR A 148 -0.70 11.34 -1.87
CA TYR A 148 0.02 11.47 -0.63
C TYR A 148 -1.00 11.05 0.42
N LEU A 149 -0.67 10.06 1.26
CA LEU A 149 -1.56 9.50 2.30
C LEU A 149 -2.25 10.58 3.17
N TRP A 150 -1.68 11.76 3.12
CA TRP A 150 -2.09 12.97 3.80
C TRP A 150 -3.19 13.80 3.12
N ASN A 151 -3.33 13.71 1.79
CA ASN A 151 -4.32 14.48 1.03
C ASN A 151 -5.68 13.78 0.92
N GLU A 152 -5.72 12.46 1.13
CA GLU A 152 -6.96 11.65 1.06
C GLU A 152 -7.64 11.52 2.44
N ALA A 153 -6.90 11.72 3.52
CA ALA A 153 -7.45 11.80 4.87
C ALA A 153 -7.96 13.23 5.13
N GLY A 154 -9.26 13.47 4.89
CA GLY A 154 -9.95 14.77 4.96
C GLY A 154 -9.96 15.49 6.32
N GLY A 155 -8.79 15.68 6.92
CA GLY A 155 -8.57 16.51 8.10
C GLY A 155 -8.05 17.89 7.71
N GLU A 156 -8.51 18.91 8.42
CA GLU A 156 -8.25 20.34 8.16
C GLU A 156 -6.77 20.78 8.26
N ASP A 157 -5.83 19.87 8.51
CA ASP A 157 -4.42 20.23 8.68
C ASP A 157 -3.48 19.11 8.23
N PRO A 158 -3.16 19.06 6.92
CA PRO A 158 -2.12 18.22 6.37
C PRO A 158 -0.70 18.68 6.78
N GLU A 159 -0.48 19.13 8.00
CA GLU A 159 0.86 19.40 8.54
C GLU A 159 1.13 18.75 9.92
N LYS A 160 0.14 18.07 10.53
CA LYS A 160 0.30 17.52 11.90
C LYS A 160 0.71 16.04 11.91
N PRO A 161 1.82 15.66 12.56
CA PRO A 161 2.21 14.25 12.65
C PRO A 161 1.09 13.36 13.22
N ALA A 162 0.89 12.17 12.65
CA ALA A 162 -0.20 11.25 13.02
C ALA A 162 0.24 9.77 13.09
N ILE A 163 -0.58 8.98 13.78
CA ILE A 163 -0.52 7.52 13.77
C ILE A 163 -1.42 7.04 12.61
N LEU A 164 -0.84 6.28 11.66
CA LEU A 164 -1.58 5.78 10.51
C LEU A 164 -2.15 4.39 10.79
N LEU A 165 -3.42 4.19 10.47
CA LEU A 165 -4.10 2.90 10.51
C LEU A 165 -4.45 2.45 9.09
N ALA A 166 -4.35 1.16 8.80
CA ALA A 166 -4.81 0.62 7.52
C ALA A 166 -5.26 -0.84 7.68
N GLU A 167 -5.89 -1.39 6.64
CA GLU A 167 -5.97 -2.85 6.50
C GLU A 167 -4.56 -3.44 6.36
N ASP A 168 -3.78 -2.92 5.41
CA ASP A 168 -2.36 -3.19 5.20
C ASP A 168 -1.70 -1.96 4.54
N PHE A 169 -0.37 -1.85 4.61
CA PHE A 169 0.38 -0.80 3.90
C PHE A 169 1.29 -1.43 2.84
N MET A 170 1.33 -0.80 1.67
CA MET A 170 2.30 -1.18 0.65
C MET A 170 3.67 -0.52 0.93
N PRO A 171 4.79 -1.16 0.57
CA PRO A 171 6.12 -0.57 0.61
C PRO A 171 6.21 0.85 0.03
N SER A 172 5.56 1.09 -1.12
CA SER A 172 5.49 2.41 -1.76
C SER A 172 4.76 3.45 -0.91
N ASP A 173 3.68 3.08 -0.21
CA ASP A 173 2.94 3.98 0.68
C ASP A 173 3.88 4.49 1.79
N VAL A 174 4.64 3.58 2.39
CA VAL A 174 5.57 3.88 3.49
C VAL A 174 6.73 4.78 3.08
N ILE A 175 7.33 4.53 1.91
CA ILE A 175 8.46 5.37 1.43
C ILE A 175 8.00 6.74 0.99
N ARG A 176 6.77 6.88 0.49
CA ARG A 176 6.22 8.18 0.07
C ARG A 176 6.02 9.13 1.24
N LEU A 177 5.79 8.61 2.45
CA LEU A 177 5.59 9.42 3.65
C LEU A 177 6.79 10.31 3.98
N ASP A 178 6.48 11.49 4.49
CA ASP A 178 7.47 12.29 5.21
C ASP A 178 7.63 11.72 6.61
N ARG A 179 8.87 11.35 6.96
CA ARG A 179 9.23 10.83 8.28
C ARG A 179 8.87 11.80 9.39
N SER A 180 8.89 13.11 9.12
CA SER A 180 8.54 14.13 10.11
C SER A 180 7.07 14.07 10.53
N SER A 181 6.20 13.53 9.66
CA SER A 181 4.75 13.51 9.82
C SER A 181 4.20 12.13 10.23
N LEU A 182 5.06 11.11 10.31
CA LEU A 182 4.67 9.74 10.67
C LEU A 182 5.07 9.44 12.12
N LEU A 183 4.08 9.41 13.02
CA LEU A 183 4.31 9.07 14.43
C LEU A 183 4.37 7.56 14.67
N GLY A 184 3.58 6.79 13.92
CA GLY A 184 3.46 5.35 14.10
C GLY A 184 2.53 4.72 13.08
N MET A 185 2.55 3.40 13.00
CA MET A 185 1.75 2.63 12.04
C MET A 185 1.06 1.44 12.70
N VAL A 186 -0.18 1.17 12.30
CA VAL A 186 -0.93 0.01 12.80
C VAL A 186 -1.72 -0.60 11.65
N THR A 187 -1.63 -1.92 11.45
CA THR A 187 -2.40 -2.62 10.42
C THR A 187 -3.31 -3.69 11.00
N ARG A 188 -4.47 -3.91 10.38
CA ARG A 188 -5.36 -5.04 10.71
C ARG A 188 -4.78 -6.36 10.25
N GLU A 189 -4.12 -6.35 9.11
CA GLU A 189 -3.49 -7.52 8.51
C GLU A 189 -1.96 -7.39 8.50
N GLY A 190 -1.27 -8.23 7.74
CA GLY A 190 0.18 -8.21 7.59
C GLY A 190 0.93 -9.16 8.53
N THR A 191 2.24 -9.21 8.33
CA THR A 191 3.17 -10.09 9.05
C THR A 191 4.37 -9.30 9.57
N GLN A 192 5.02 -9.80 10.63
CA GLN A 192 6.20 -9.18 11.22
C GLN A 192 7.46 -9.25 10.32
N ASN A 193 7.39 -10.00 9.22
CA ASN A 193 8.49 -10.23 8.29
C ASN A 193 8.21 -9.69 6.88
N SER A 194 7.07 -9.03 6.67
CA SER A 194 6.72 -8.39 5.40
C SER A 194 7.71 -7.27 5.04
N HIS A 195 7.76 -6.89 3.76
CA HIS A 195 8.59 -5.78 3.29
C HIS A 195 8.26 -4.47 4.03
N THR A 196 6.97 -4.19 4.25
CA THR A 196 6.47 -3.06 5.04
C THR A 196 6.96 -3.11 6.49
N ALA A 197 6.93 -4.29 7.13
CA ALA A 197 7.43 -4.45 8.49
C ALA A 197 8.94 -4.20 8.61
N ILE A 198 9.72 -4.67 7.63
CA ILE A 198 11.17 -4.42 7.54
C ILE A 198 11.45 -2.93 7.36
N LEU A 199 10.67 -2.25 6.51
CA LEU A 199 10.75 -0.81 6.29
C LEU A 199 10.51 -0.02 7.58
N ALA A 200 9.42 -0.30 8.29
CA ALA A 200 9.09 0.38 9.55
C ALA A 200 10.19 0.23 10.61
N ARG A 201 10.76 -0.99 10.76
CA ARG A 201 11.92 -1.23 11.65
C ARG A 201 13.13 -0.41 11.25
N THR A 202 13.45 -0.37 9.96
CA THR A 202 14.62 0.34 9.44
C THR A 202 14.49 1.85 9.67
N MET A 203 13.27 2.37 9.65
CA MET A 203 12.98 3.79 9.93
C MET A 203 12.83 4.10 11.42
N GLY A 204 12.76 3.08 12.29
CA GLY A 204 12.53 3.27 13.73
C GLY A 204 11.14 3.80 14.06
N VAL A 205 10.15 3.56 13.20
CA VAL A 205 8.76 3.99 13.41
C VAL A 205 8.06 2.92 14.25
N PRO A 206 7.39 3.27 15.37
CA PRO A 206 6.59 2.32 16.13
C PRO A 206 5.52 1.68 15.26
N MET A 207 5.46 0.35 15.24
CA MET A 207 4.54 -0.38 14.37
C MET A 207 3.96 -1.64 15.01
N LEU A 208 2.64 -1.79 14.89
CA LEU A 208 1.91 -3.03 15.17
C LEU A 208 1.26 -3.58 13.90
N VAL A 209 1.18 -4.90 13.82
CA VAL A 209 0.43 -5.63 12.78
C VAL A 209 -0.57 -6.57 13.43
N GLN A 210 -1.53 -7.06 12.66
CA GLN A 210 -2.55 -8.01 13.14
C GLN A 210 -3.44 -7.43 14.26
N CYS A 211 -3.72 -6.13 14.21
CA CYS A 211 -4.63 -5.45 15.13
C CYS A 211 -6.06 -5.50 14.59
N GLY A 212 -6.76 -6.62 14.76
CA GLY A 212 -8.08 -6.82 14.16
C GLY A 212 -9.17 -5.83 14.63
N GLU A 213 -9.00 -5.19 15.79
CA GLU A 213 -10.00 -4.33 16.43
C GLU A 213 -9.95 -2.85 16.00
N ILE A 214 -8.92 -2.42 15.26
CA ILE A 214 -8.90 -1.07 14.70
C ILE A 214 -9.88 -0.97 13.53
N GLY A 215 -10.38 0.23 13.22
CA GLY A 215 -11.27 0.45 12.09
C GLY A 215 -11.40 1.91 11.71
N GLU A 216 -12.06 2.15 10.57
CA GLU A 216 -12.26 3.49 9.98
C GLU A 216 -12.86 4.50 10.95
N THR A 217 -13.71 4.05 11.89
CA THR A 217 -14.34 4.92 12.89
C THR A 217 -13.36 5.53 13.89
N TRP A 218 -12.09 5.11 13.89
CA TRP A 218 -11.03 5.69 14.71
C TRP A 218 -10.39 6.92 14.06
N ASP A 219 -10.67 7.20 12.78
CA ASP A 219 -10.11 8.36 12.09
C ASP A 219 -10.45 9.67 12.82
N GLY A 220 -9.44 10.52 13.01
CA GLY A 220 -9.57 11.82 13.68
C GLY A 220 -9.54 11.76 15.21
N HIS A 221 -9.61 10.58 15.83
CA HIS A 221 -9.48 10.41 17.28
C HIS A 221 -8.01 10.48 17.74
N CYS A 222 -7.78 10.64 19.04
CA CYS A 222 -6.43 10.59 19.61
C CYS A 222 -6.11 9.16 20.07
N ALA A 223 -4.89 8.70 19.83
CA ALA A 223 -4.45 7.41 20.35
C ALA A 223 -3.05 7.45 20.94
N VAL A 224 -2.82 6.49 21.83
CA VAL A 224 -1.49 6.09 22.31
C VAL A 224 -1.19 4.73 21.70
N LEU A 225 -0.17 4.66 20.86
CA LEU A 225 0.41 3.44 20.34
C LEU A 225 1.57 3.05 21.25
N ASP A 226 1.40 1.97 22.02
CA ASP A 226 2.46 1.33 22.79
C ASP A 226 2.89 0.06 22.03
N ALA A 227 3.87 0.24 21.13
CA ALA A 227 4.34 -0.86 20.29
C ALA A 227 5.20 -1.86 21.07
N ASP A 228 5.75 -1.48 22.23
CA ASP A 228 6.49 -2.38 23.11
C ASP A 228 5.53 -3.35 23.84
N ALA A 229 4.39 -2.84 24.31
CA ALA A 229 3.33 -3.65 24.93
C ALA A 229 2.44 -4.38 23.92
N GLY A 230 2.46 -3.99 22.64
CA GLY A 230 1.60 -4.59 21.61
C GLY A 230 0.17 -4.05 21.63
N ILE A 231 -0.06 -2.82 22.12
CA ILE A 231 -1.40 -2.29 22.41
C ILE A 231 -1.56 -0.88 21.82
N VAL A 232 -2.73 -0.61 21.26
CA VAL A 232 -3.18 0.75 20.91
C VAL A 232 -4.36 1.13 21.79
N TYR A 233 -4.31 2.32 22.39
CA TYR A 233 -5.36 2.90 23.21
C TYR A 233 -6.02 4.06 22.46
N LEU A 234 -7.32 3.97 22.19
CA LEU A 234 -8.11 5.07 21.62
C LEU A 234 -8.75 5.91 22.73
N ASP A 235 -8.62 7.22 22.59
CA ASP A 235 -9.06 8.23 23.56
C ASP A 235 -8.78 7.79 25.00
N PRO A 236 -7.49 7.57 25.35
CA PRO A 236 -7.13 7.18 26.70
C PRO A 236 -7.42 8.30 27.69
N ASP A 237 -7.81 7.92 28.90
CA ASP A 237 -7.89 8.85 30.01
C ASP A 237 -6.48 9.30 30.41
N ARG A 238 -6.37 10.47 31.04
CA ARG A 238 -5.10 11.12 31.43
C ARG A 238 -4.15 10.29 32.32
N ALA A 239 -4.63 9.16 32.85
CA ALA A 239 -3.87 8.25 33.71
C ALA A 239 -3.08 7.19 32.92
N VAL A 240 -3.37 7.03 31.63
CA VAL A 240 -2.68 6.17 30.66
C VAL A 240 -1.72 7.03 29.85
#